data_AF-A0A0Q8F6U0-F1
#
_entry.id   AF-A0A0Q8F6U0-F1
#
_cell.length_a   1.000
_cell.length_b   1.000
_cell.length_c   1.000
_cell.angle_alpha   90.00
_cell.angle_beta   90.00
_cell.angle_gamma   90.00
#
_symmetry.space_group_name_H-M   'P 1'
#
loop_
_entity.id
_entity.type
_entity.pdbx_description
1 polymer ?
#
loop_
_entity_poly.entity_id
_entity_poly.type
_entity_poly.pdbx_seq_one_letter_code
_entity_poly.pdbx_strand_id
1 'polypeptide(L)'
;MRLPTLLCVFLLTACGSGGAARGGDAPTCASVAAKQRAAENVDEAYEEIRQRTVTSPTEKNQQKLSEAATESAAANAALEAAKAEQAAGRCPPD
;
A
#
# COMPACT_ATOMS: atom_id res chain seq x y z
N MET A 1 -21.20 -39.26 21.07
CA MET A 1 -21.64 -37.85 21.25
C MET A 1 -21.25 -37.37 22.63
N ARG A 2 -20.17 -36.57 22.76
CA ARG A 2 -19.94 -35.61 23.86
C ARG A 2 -19.00 -34.52 23.33
N LEU A 3 -19.53 -33.29 23.24
CA LEU A 3 -18.79 -32.06 22.96
C LEU A 3 -17.92 -31.70 24.17
N PRO A 4 -16.69 -31.17 23.98
CA PRO A 4 -16.01 -30.37 24.98
C PRO A 4 -16.27 -28.88 24.69
N THR A 5 -17.05 -28.24 25.56
CA THR A 5 -17.26 -26.79 25.55
C THR A 5 -16.27 -26.14 26.51
N LEU A 6 -15.32 -25.41 25.93
CA LEU A 6 -14.69 -24.17 26.40
C LEU A 6 -14.45 -23.99 27.92
N LEU A 7 -13.18 -23.79 28.28
CA LEU A 7 -12.84 -22.56 29.00
C LEU A 7 -11.41 -22.11 28.72
N CYS A 8 -11.33 -20.89 28.18
CA CYS A 8 -10.16 -20.16 27.73
C CYS A 8 -9.14 -19.90 28.84
N VAL A 9 -7.92 -20.40 28.69
CA VAL A 9 -6.73 -19.88 29.37
C VAL A 9 -5.58 -19.88 28.39
N PHE A 10 -5.44 -18.82 27.59
CA PHE A 10 -4.17 -18.48 26.95
C PHE A 10 -4.01 -16.96 26.95
N LEU A 11 -3.58 -16.47 28.11
CA LEU A 11 -2.94 -15.18 28.26
C LEU A 11 -1.52 -15.28 27.69
N LEU A 12 -1.22 -14.38 26.74
CA LEU A 12 0.06 -13.70 26.55
C LEU A 12 1.32 -14.58 26.40
N THR A 13 1.95 -14.57 25.22
CA THR A 13 3.24 -13.89 24.99
C THR A 13 3.89 -14.28 23.66
N ALA A 14 4.69 -13.34 23.16
CA ALA A 14 5.68 -13.45 22.09
C ALA A 14 5.12 -13.46 20.65
N CYS A 15 5.03 -12.28 20.04
CA CYS A 15 6.15 -11.69 19.30
C CYS A 15 6.34 -12.42 17.97
N GLY A 16 5.52 -12.02 16.99
CA GLY A 16 5.77 -12.28 15.59
C GLY A 16 7.07 -11.59 15.20
N SER A 17 8.15 -12.35 15.18
CA SER A 17 9.44 -11.93 14.64
C SER A 17 9.82 -12.89 13.53
N GLY A 18 9.67 -12.46 12.28
CA GLY A 18 10.21 -13.21 11.16
C GLY A 18 9.56 -12.89 9.82
N GLY A 19 9.80 -11.69 9.29
CA GLY A 19 9.67 -11.48 7.85
C GLY A 19 9.00 -10.17 7.44
N ALA A 20 9.78 -9.09 7.43
CA ALA A 20 9.68 -8.01 6.43
C ALA A 20 10.79 -6.97 6.66
N ALA A 21 12.05 -7.41 6.68
CA ALA A 21 13.18 -6.51 6.45
C ALA A 21 13.35 -6.34 4.93
N ARG A 22 12.45 -5.58 4.31
CA ARG A 22 12.67 -4.99 2.99
C ARG A 22 12.28 -3.53 3.04
N GLY A 23 13.30 -2.68 3.23
CA GLY A 23 13.26 -1.26 2.87
C GLY A 23 12.14 -0.45 3.50
N GLY A 24 12.00 -0.49 4.82
CA GLY A 24 11.27 0.56 5.51
C GLY A 24 12.16 1.78 5.61
N ASP A 25 12.21 2.60 4.54
CA ASP A 25 12.53 4.01 4.72
C ASP A 25 11.69 4.49 5.91
N ALA A 26 12.35 4.98 6.96
CA ALA A 26 11.64 5.72 7.98
C ALA A 26 10.76 6.74 7.26
N PRO A 27 9.49 6.95 7.67
CA PRO A 27 8.67 7.99 7.07
C PRO A 27 9.36 9.30 7.41
N THR A 28 10.26 9.74 6.52
CA THR A 28 10.52 11.16 6.36
C THR A 28 9.14 11.75 6.20
N CYS A 29 8.78 12.74 7.02
CA CYS A 29 7.54 13.48 6.86
C CYS A 29 7.59 14.16 5.49
N ALA A 30 7.36 13.37 4.44
CA ALA A 30 7.14 13.83 3.10
C ALA A 30 5.77 14.48 3.12
N SER A 31 5.71 15.67 2.56
CA SER A 31 4.46 16.43 2.46
C SER A 31 3.37 15.54 1.89
N VAL A 32 2.19 15.54 2.54
CA VAL A 32 1.00 14.86 2.02
C VAL A 32 0.73 15.36 0.60
N ALA A 33 0.95 16.66 0.35
CA ALA A 33 0.87 17.25 -0.98
C ALA A 33 1.84 16.62 -2.00
N ALA A 34 3.08 16.29 -1.62
CA ALA A 34 4.00 15.61 -2.54
C ALA A 34 3.60 14.16 -2.79
N LYS A 35 3.16 13.43 -1.76
CA LYS A 35 2.66 12.06 -1.92
C LYS A 35 1.38 12.01 -2.74
N GLN A 36 0.52 13.02 -2.61
CA GLN A 36 -0.69 13.15 -3.41
C GLN A 36 -0.36 13.38 -4.88
N ARG A 37 0.52 14.34 -5.20
CA ARG A 37 0.97 14.56 -6.58
C ARG A 37 1.64 13.32 -7.18
N ALA A 38 2.42 12.59 -6.38
CA ALA A 38 3.03 11.35 -6.84
C ALA A 38 1.99 10.27 -7.15
N ALA A 39 0.98 10.08 -6.29
CA ALA A 39 -0.13 9.15 -6.55
C ALA A 39 -0.93 9.55 -7.80
N GLU A 40 -1.25 10.84 -7.96
CA GLU A 40 -1.97 11.35 -9.13
C GLU A 40 -1.21 11.09 -10.45
N ASN A 41 0.10 11.37 -10.48
CA ASN A 41 0.93 11.11 -11.67
C ASN A 41 1.02 9.62 -12.02
N VAL A 42 1.11 8.74 -11.01
CA VAL A 42 1.17 7.29 -11.21
C VAL A 42 -0.18 6.75 -11.67
N ASP A 43 -1.28 7.27 -11.13
CA ASP A 43 -2.64 6.89 -11.54
C ASP A 43 -2.94 7.34 -12.98
N GLU A 44 -2.46 8.52 -13.40
CA GLU A 44 -2.52 8.97 -14.79
C GLU A 44 -1.78 8.00 -15.72
N ALA A 45 -0.54 7.62 -15.37
CA ALA A 45 0.25 6.65 -16.14
C ALA A 45 -0.43 5.27 -16.20
N TYR A 46 -1.07 4.83 -15.10
CA TYR A 46 -1.84 3.60 -15.05
C TYR A 46 -3.01 3.64 -16.05
N GLU A 47 -3.79 4.73 -16.06
CA GLU A 47 -4.94 4.86 -16.98
C GLU A 47 -4.50 4.93 -18.44
N GLU A 48 -3.38 5.58 -18.77
CA GLU A 48 -2.82 5.55 -20.12
C GLU A 48 -2.47 4.12 -20.57
N ILE A 49 -1.82 3.34 -19.70
CA ILE A 49 -1.46 1.94 -19.98
C ILE A 49 -2.72 1.10 -20.10
N ARG A 50 -3.74 1.35 -19.27
CA ARG A 50 -5.03 0.67 -19.32
C ARG A 50 -5.74 0.92 -20.64
N GLN A 51 -5.83 2.17 -21.09
CA GLN A 51 -6.42 2.52 -22.39
C GLN A 51 -5.66 1.88 -23.56
N ARG A 52 -4.32 1.89 -23.51
CA ARG A 52 -3.49 1.20 -24.52
C ARG A 52 -3.75 -0.31 -24.54
N THR A 53 -3.93 -0.92 -23.37
CA THR A 53 -4.19 -2.36 -23.23
C THR A 53 -5.58 -2.73 -23.72
N VAL A 54 -6.59 -1.91 -23.48
CA VAL A 54 -7.94 -2.07 -24.04
C VAL A 54 -7.91 -1.98 -25.56
N THR A 55 -7.15 -1.03 -26.11
CA THR A 55 -7.03 -0.84 -27.56
C THR A 55 -6.17 -1.92 -28.22
N SER A 56 -5.20 -2.49 -27.49
CA SER A 56 -4.28 -3.50 -27.99
C SER A 56 -3.91 -4.49 -26.87
N PRO A 57 -4.65 -5.60 -26.71
CA PRO A 57 -4.51 -6.52 -25.58
C PRO A 57 -3.38 -7.54 -25.82
N THR A 58 -2.15 -7.04 -26.05
CA THR A 58 -0.97 -7.89 -26.15
C THR A 58 -0.49 -8.33 -24.77
N GLU A 59 0.20 -9.48 -24.69
CA GLU A 59 0.82 -9.98 -23.44
C GLU A 59 1.73 -8.92 -22.79
N LYS A 60 2.53 -8.22 -23.60
CA LYS A 60 3.38 -7.11 -23.13
C LYS A 60 2.58 -5.97 -22.51
N ASN A 61 1.41 -5.64 -23.08
CA ASN A 61 0.56 -4.57 -22.52
C ASN A 61 -0.12 -5.02 -21.22
N GLN A 62 -0.57 -6.28 -21.15
CA GLN A 62 -1.12 -6.86 -19.93
C GLN A 62 -0.08 -6.91 -18.80
N GLN A 63 1.16 -7.28 -19.10
CA GLN A 63 2.26 -7.26 -18.14
C GLN A 63 2.50 -5.84 -17.61
N LYS A 64 2.63 -4.85 -18.51
CA LYS A 64 2.81 -3.44 -18.12
C LYS A 64 1.65 -2.91 -17.30
N LEU A 65 0.42 -3.32 -17.62
CA LEU A 65 -0.76 -2.94 -16.85
C LEU A 65 -0.71 -3.50 -15.43
N SER A 66 -0.23 -4.73 -15.25
CA SER A 66 -0.03 -5.34 -13.94
C SER A 66 1.08 -4.64 -13.13
N GLU A 67 2.18 -4.27 -13.79
CA GLU A 67 3.28 -3.51 -13.16
C GLU A 67 2.78 -2.14 -12.71
N ALA A 68 2.11 -1.39 -13.58
CA ALA A 68 1.52 -0.09 -13.27
C ALA A 68 0.46 -0.16 -12.16
N ALA A 69 -0.36 -1.23 -12.12
CA ALA A 69 -1.32 -1.43 -11.03
C ALA A 69 -0.62 -1.59 -9.68
N THR A 70 0.52 -2.26 -9.65
CA THR A 70 1.31 -2.46 -8.43
C THR A 70 1.94 -1.14 -7.96
N GLU A 71 2.45 -0.34 -8.91
CA GLU A 71 3.01 0.98 -8.62
C GLU A 71 1.94 1.96 -8.11
N SER A 72 0.77 2.00 -8.74
CA SER A 72 -0.38 2.81 -8.28
C SER A 72 -0.83 2.42 -6.88
N ALA A 73 -0.94 1.11 -6.59
CA ALA A 73 -1.29 0.63 -5.26
C ALA A 73 -0.24 1.05 -4.20
N ALA A 74 1.06 0.98 -4.54
CA ALA A 74 2.13 1.40 -3.64
C ALA A 74 2.13 2.91 -3.39
N ALA A 75 1.91 3.73 -4.43
CA ALA A 75 1.83 5.19 -4.31
C ALA A 75 0.64 5.62 -3.44
N ASN A 76 -0.53 5.01 -3.64
CA ASN A 76 -1.72 5.24 -2.84
C ASN A 76 -1.53 4.78 -1.38
N ALA A 77 -0.90 3.62 -1.13
CA ALA A 77 -0.57 3.19 0.22
C ALA A 77 0.38 4.17 0.94
N ALA A 78 1.36 4.72 0.23
CA ALA A 78 2.26 5.74 0.77
C ALA A 78 1.54 7.06 1.08
N LEU A 79 0.58 7.47 0.25
CA LEU A 79 -0.27 8.63 0.51
C LEU A 79 -1.14 8.44 1.76
N GLU A 80 -1.80 7.28 1.89
CA GLU A 80 -2.62 6.98 3.06
C GLU A 80 -1.79 6.90 4.35
N ALA A 81 -0.57 6.35 4.28
CA ALA A 81 0.36 6.38 5.40
C ALA A 81 0.74 7.83 5.78
N ALA A 82 1.05 8.69 4.81
CA ALA A 82 1.35 10.09 5.08
C ALA A 82 0.17 10.85 5.70
N LYS A 83 -1.05 10.62 5.20
CA LYS A 83 -2.28 11.18 5.80
C LYS A 83 -2.49 10.70 7.23
N ALA A 84 -2.24 9.42 7.50
CA ALA A 84 -2.37 8.84 8.84
C ALA A 84 -1.37 9.47 9.83
N GLU A 85 -0.11 9.65 9.43
CA GLU A 85 0.90 10.30 10.27
C GLU A 85 0.60 11.80 10.50
N GLN A 86 0.07 12.51 9.50
CA GLN A 86 -0.41 13.88 9.64
C GLN A 86 -1.61 13.96 10.60
N ALA A 87 -2.60 13.07 10.45
CA ALA A 87 -3.77 13.01 11.33
C ALA A 87 -3.40 12.62 12.78
N ALA A 88 -2.35 11.82 12.96
CA ALA A 88 -1.80 11.48 14.27
C ALA A 88 -0.98 12.62 14.91
N GLY A 89 -0.81 13.76 14.22
CA GLY A 89 0.01 14.89 14.68
C GLY A 89 1.51 14.61 14.72
N ARG A 90 1.96 13.53 14.06
CA ARG A 90 3.38 13.13 14.01
C ARG A 90 4.16 13.86 12.92
N CYS A 91 3.46 14.39 11.92
CA CYS A 91 4.01 15.26 10.89
C CYS A 91 3.26 16.59 10.85
N PRO A 92 3.94 17.72 10.58
CA PRO A 92 3.28 19.01 10.42
C PRO A 92 2.36 19.03 9.19
N PRO A 93 1.31 19.86 9.19
CA PRO A 93 0.58 20.19 7.97
C PRO A 93 1.49 20.98 7.02
N ASP A 94 1.30 20.75 5.72
CA ASP A 94 2.01 21.44 4.64
C ASP A 94 1.68 22.94 4.55
#